data_AF-A0A940T712-F1
#
_entry.id   AF-A0A940T712-F1
#
_cell.length_a   1.000
_cell.length_b   1.000
_cell.length_c   1.000
_cell.angle_alpha   90.00
_cell.angle_beta   90.00
_cell.angle_gamma   90.00
#
_symmetry.space_group_name_H-M   'P 1'
#
loop_
_entity.id
_entity.type
_entity.pdbx_description
1 polymer ?
#
loop_
_entity_poly.entity_id
_entity_poly.type
_entity_poly.pdbx_seq_one_letter_code
_entity_poly.pdbx_strand_id
1 'polypeptide(L)'
;MVYIDETHLEETSGYQLYQRDFTHNTCYVWHTLYRTDFIRQNNITFIPGIYYEDIPFTTECLLKAGKCIRAHYPLNIYRRRGASISDVASFNMRQAQDFTTSIIRTWELRKMEGLSPDIKSTMKKKLYAYYASLLYRILYKTNDSTEQIRMVEYLWRNASDLICSFSFRQKLGFVVYHLSPRLFIPAPKWAWKH
;
A
#
# COMPACT_ATOMS: atom_id res chain seq x y z
N MET A 1 -8.32 6.26 36.09
CA MET A 1 -8.05 4.84 35.78
C MET A 1 -9.18 4.38 34.88
N VAL A 2 -8.92 4.19 33.59
CA VAL A 2 -9.97 3.71 32.66
C VAL A 2 -10.02 2.20 32.83
N TYR A 3 -11.13 1.68 33.34
CA TYR A 3 -11.39 0.24 33.35
C TYR A 3 -11.53 -0.21 31.90
N ILE A 4 -10.60 -1.06 31.44
CA ILE A 4 -10.71 -1.73 30.15
C ILE A 4 -11.61 -2.94 30.39
N ASP A 5 -12.85 -2.87 29.91
CA ASP A 5 -13.71 -4.04 29.84
C ASP A 5 -13.18 -4.98 28.74
N GLU A 6 -12.92 -6.24 29.11
CA GLU A 6 -12.37 -7.27 28.21
C GLU A 6 -13.33 -7.61 27.06
N THR A 7 -14.61 -7.24 27.14
CA THR A 7 -15.61 -7.44 26.09
C THR A 7 -15.30 -6.69 24.77
N HIS A 8 -14.36 -5.74 24.79
CA HIS A 8 -13.95 -4.96 23.62
C HIS A 8 -12.60 -5.39 23.02
N LEU A 9 -12.02 -6.50 23.49
CA LEU A 9 -10.79 -7.07 22.94
C LEU A 9 -11.10 -8.32 22.14
N GLU A 10 -10.60 -8.36 20.90
CA GLU A 10 -10.71 -9.51 20.01
C GLU A 10 -9.32 -10.13 19.78
N GLU A 11 -9.15 -11.39 20.18
CA GLU A 11 -7.96 -12.17 19.83
C GLU A 11 -8.11 -12.73 18.41
N THR A 12 -7.07 -12.55 17.60
CA THR A 12 -7.07 -12.94 16.20
C THR A 12 -5.63 -13.15 15.71
N SER A 13 -5.43 -13.65 14.49
CA SER A 13 -4.11 -13.69 13.86
C SER A 13 -3.83 -12.43 13.04
N GLY A 14 -2.56 -12.14 12.80
CA GLY A 14 -2.17 -11.03 11.93
C GLY A 14 -2.69 -11.20 10.50
N TYR A 15 -2.79 -12.45 10.01
CA TYR A 15 -3.40 -12.71 8.70
C TYR A 15 -4.88 -12.34 8.64
N GLN A 16 -5.67 -12.69 9.66
CA GLN A 16 -7.08 -12.33 9.71
C GLN A 16 -7.29 -10.81 9.72
N LEU A 17 -6.47 -10.07 10.47
CA LEU A 17 -6.46 -8.61 10.45
C LEU A 17 -6.01 -8.06 9.09
N TYR A 18 -4.98 -8.66 8.48
CA TYR A 18 -4.55 -8.30 7.13
C TYR A 18 -5.68 -8.44 6.13
N GLN A 19 -6.44 -9.53 6.18
CA GLN A 19 -7.56 -9.78 5.28
C GLN A 19 -8.68 -8.76 5.49
N ARG A 20 -9.12 -8.55 6.74
CA ARG A 20 -10.32 -7.77 7.09
C ARG A 20 -10.11 -6.26 7.07
N ASP A 21 -9.04 -5.78 7.70
CA ASP A 21 -8.93 -4.37 8.09
C ASP A 21 -7.80 -3.62 7.37
N PHE A 22 -6.82 -4.36 6.85
CA PHE A 22 -5.63 -3.74 6.26
C PHE A 22 -5.85 -3.32 4.81
N THR A 23 -5.69 -2.02 4.55
CA THR A 23 -5.70 -1.43 3.21
C THR A 23 -4.57 -0.40 3.09
N HIS A 24 -4.17 -0.01 1.88
CA HIS A 24 -3.15 1.03 1.70
C HIS A 24 -3.55 2.40 2.30
N ASN A 25 -4.85 2.66 2.48
CA ASN A 25 -5.34 3.91 3.05
C ASN A 25 -5.48 3.86 4.58
N THR A 26 -5.38 2.67 5.17
CA THR A 26 -5.46 2.44 6.62
C THR A 26 -4.15 1.96 7.22
N CYS A 27 -3.10 1.85 6.40
CA CYS A 27 -1.79 1.41 6.84
C CYS A 27 -1.01 2.55 7.49
N TYR A 28 -1.23 2.75 8.79
CA TYR A 28 -0.46 3.69 9.59
C TYR A 28 0.16 2.99 10.78
N VAL A 29 1.49 3.02 10.92
CA VAL A 29 2.14 2.31 12.04
C VAL A 29 1.71 2.88 13.40
N TRP A 30 1.44 4.18 13.47
CA TRP A 30 1.17 4.88 14.73
C TRP A 30 -0.09 4.41 15.47
N HIS A 31 -1.01 3.69 14.82
CA HIS A 31 -2.22 3.19 15.49
C HIS A 31 -2.09 1.75 16.01
N THR A 32 -0.92 1.12 15.87
CA THR A 32 -0.66 -0.25 16.31
C THR A 32 0.48 -0.30 17.31
N LEU A 33 0.31 -1.10 18.37
CA LEU A 33 1.37 -1.39 19.33
C LEU A 33 2.04 -2.72 18.95
N TYR A 34 3.37 -2.69 18.85
CA TYR A 34 4.16 -3.85 18.47
C TYR A 34 5.04 -4.29 19.63
N ARG A 35 5.08 -5.60 19.85
CA ARG A 35 6.02 -6.21 20.79
C ARG A 35 7.45 -6.05 20.28
N THR A 36 8.33 -5.46 21.09
CA THR A 36 9.73 -5.18 20.69
C THR A 36 10.52 -6.44 20.38
N ASP A 37 10.34 -7.49 21.18
CA ASP A 37 10.98 -8.79 20.98
C ASP A 37 10.50 -9.44 19.67
N PHE A 38 9.20 -9.37 19.36
CA PHE A 38 8.64 -9.83 18.09
C PHE A 38 9.31 -9.15 16.88
N ILE A 39 9.43 -7.81 16.89
CA ILE A 39 10.06 -7.06 15.79
C ILE A 39 11.53 -7.45 15.61
N ARG A 40 12.28 -7.54 16.71
CA ARG A 40 13.71 -7.87 16.70
C ARG A 40 13.97 -9.30 16.24
N GLN A 41 13.23 -10.28 16.77
CA GLN A 41 13.37 -11.69 16.41
C GLN A 41 13.06 -11.95 14.93
N ASN A 42 12.12 -11.18 14.38
CA ASN A 42 11.72 -11.31 12.97
C ASN A 42 12.50 -10.40 12.01
N ASN A 43 13.45 -9.60 12.53
CA ASN A 43 14.25 -8.63 11.79
C ASN A 43 13.41 -7.69 10.90
N ILE A 44 12.30 -7.18 11.44
CA ILE A 44 11.39 -6.31 10.69
C ILE A 44 11.89 -4.86 10.84
N THR A 45 12.17 -4.20 9.72
CA THR A 45 12.69 -2.83 9.69
C THR A 45 11.96 -1.97 8.68
N PHE A 46 11.88 -0.67 8.95
CA PHE A 46 11.44 0.31 7.96
C PHE A 46 12.43 0.43 6.80
N ILE A 47 11.93 0.90 5.66
CA ILE A 47 12.77 1.23 4.50
C ILE A 47 13.21 2.69 4.67
N PRO A 48 14.49 2.96 4.91
CA PRO A 48 14.93 4.29 5.29
C PRO A 48 14.71 5.31 4.16
N GLY A 49 14.11 6.44 4.50
CA GLY A 49 14.11 7.64 3.65
C GLY A 49 13.05 7.71 2.56
N ILE A 50 12.07 6.79 2.55
CA ILE A 50 10.98 6.79 1.57
C ILE A 50 9.65 7.19 2.19
N TYR A 51 8.77 7.79 1.39
CA TYR A 51 7.35 7.84 1.73
C TYR A 51 6.73 6.43 1.72
N TYR A 52 5.62 6.25 2.45
CA TYR A 52 4.84 5.00 2.44
C TYR A 52 5.58 3.76 2.97
N GLU A 53 6.60 3.95 3.82
CA GLU A 53 7.35 2.87 4.48
C GLU A 53 6.46 2.01 5.40
N ASP A 54 5.36 2.58 5.92
CA ASP A 54 4.37 1.90 6.75
C ASP A 54 3.77 0.67 6.05
N ILE A 55 3.56 0.72 4.73
CA ILE A 55 2.90 -0.33 3.94
C ILE A 55 3.65 -1.68 4.03
N PRO A 56 4.91 -1.77 3.57
CA PRO A 56 5.66 -3.01 3.69
C PRO A 56 5.90 -3.41 5.14
N PHE A 57 6.22 -2.47 6.03
CA PHE A 57 6.47 -2.76 7.45
C PHE A 57 5.25 -3.43 8.13
N THR A 58 4.08 -2.83 7.99
CA THR A 58 2.86 -3.33 8.64
C THR A 58 2.39 -4.63 7.99
N THR A 59 2.55 -4.75 6.66
CA THR A 59 2.23 -6.01 5.96
C THR A 59 3.10 -7.15 6.50
N GLU A 60 4.41 -6.94 6.62
CA GLU A 60 5.32 -7.96 7.14
C GLU A 60 5.00 -8.33 8.59
N CYS A 61 4.71 -7.35 9.45
CA CYS A 61 4.26 -7.59 10.81
C CYS A 61 3.02 -8.49 10.85
N LEU A 62 1.99 -8.16 10.08
CA LEU A 62 0.74 -8.92 10.05
C LEU A 62 0.91 -10.32 9.48
N LEU A 63 1.77 -10.51 8.48
CA LEU A 63 2.05 -11.83 7.91
C LEU A 63 2.81 -12.74 8.87
N LYS A 64 3.66 -12.18 9.75
CA LYS A 64 4.46 -12.94 10.73
C LYS A 64 3.77 -13.10 12.09
N ALA A 65 2.75 -12.30 12.40
CA ALA A 65 2.10 -12.33 13.71
C ALA A 65 1.10 -13.49 13.83
N GLY A 66 1.46 -14.52 14.61
CA GLY A 66 0.56 -15.62 14.94
C GLY A 66 -0.59 -15.24 15.88
N LYS A 67 -0.40 -14.21 16.71
CA LYS A 67 -1.40 -13.69 17.65
C LYS A 67 -1.39 -12.17 17.65
N CYS A 68 -2.57 -11.58 17.59
CA CYS A 68 -2.84 -10.15 17.64
C CYS A 68 -4.05 -9.91 18.55
N ILE A 69 -4.11 -8.72 19.14
CA ILE A 69 -5.27 -8.24 19.90
C ILE A 69 -5.78 -6.99 19.19
N ARG A 70 -7.06 -7.01 18.80
CA ARG A 70 -7.76 -5.84 18.27
C ARG A 70 -8.61 -5.24 19.38
N ALA A 71 -8.34 -3.97 19.70
CA ALA A 71 -9.21 -3.18 20.57
C ALA A 71 -10.27 -2.45 19.74
N HIS A 72 -11.53 -2.58 20.12
CA HIS A 72 -12.67 -1.89 19.46
C HIS A 72 -12.95 -0.49 20.04
N TYR A 73 -11.91 0.16 20.58
CA TYR A 73 -11.99 1.51 21.13
C TYR A 73 -10.72 2.31 20.79
N PRO A 74 -10.80 3.65 20.72
CA PRO A 74 -9.67 4.48 20.34
C PRO A 74 -8.59 4.43 21.43
N LEU A 75 -7.42 3.91 21.08
CA LEU A 75 -6.24 3.88 21.94
C LEU A 75 -5.32 5.10 21.75
N ASN A 76 -5.52 5.88 20.68
CA ASN A 76 -4.62 6.96 20.29
C ASN A 76 -5.37 8.27 20.03
N ILE A 77 -4.81 9.38 20.53
CA ILE A 77 -5.24 10.73 20.22
C ILE A 77 -4.36 11.26 19.08
N TYR A 78 -4.88 11.24 17.86
CA TYR A 78 -4.14 11.71 16.68
C TYR A 78 -4.17 13.23 16.58
N ARG A 79 -3.00 13.88 16.63
CA ARG A 79 -2.88 15.34 16.49
C ARG A 79 -2.67 15.73 15.03
N ARG A 80 -3.70 16.27 14.38
CA ARG A 80 -3.59 16.88 13.05
C ARG A 80 -2.98 18.28 13.15
N ARG A 81 -1.95 18.57 12.37
CA ARG A 81 -1.46 19.94 12.11
C ARG A 81 -1.84 20.33 10.69
N GLY A 82 -2.18 21.60 10.44
CA GLY A 82 -2.74 22.11 9.18
C GLY A 82 -1.82 22.05 7.94
N ALA A 83 -0.62 21.48 8.07
CA ALA A 83 0.32 21.22 6.98
C ALA A 83 0.81 19.77 7.07
N SER A 84 -0.11 18.81 7.02
CA SER A 84 0.25 17.41 6.98
C SER A 84 1.00 17.12 5.67
N ILE A 85 2.01 16.25 5.72
CA ILE A 85 2.66 15.68 4.53
C ILE A 85 1.62 14.94 3.65
N SER A 86 0.49 14.54 4.24
CA SER A 86 -0.65 13.93 3.54
C SER A 86 -1.55 14.94 2.80
N ASP A 87 -1.46 16.24 3.11
CA ASP A 87 -2.31 17.31 2.54
C ASP A 87 -1.64 18.03 1.34
N VAL A 88 -0.53 17.48 0.82
CA VAL A 88 0.16 18.08 -0.35
C VAL A 88 -0.74 17.96 -1.59
N ALA A 89 -1.11 19.10 -2.15
CA ALA A 89 -2.07 19.19 -3.26
C ALA A 89 -1.60 18.51 -4.56
N SER A 90 -0.28 18.37 -4.75
CA SER A 90 0.34 17.79 -5.96
C SER A 90 1.12 16.53 -5.64
N PHE A 91 0.90 15.48 -6.44
CA PHE A 91 1.68 14.25 -6.41
C PHE A 91 2.92 14.41 -7.31
N ASN A 92 4.11 14.17 -6.75
CA ASN A 92 5.38 14.40 -7.45
C ASN A 92 6.15 13.10 -7.73
N MET A 93 7.22 13.20 -8.54
CA MET A 93 7.99 12.04 -9.00
C MET A 93 8.58 11.23 -7.84
N ARG A 94 9.09 11.90 -6.80
CA ARG A 94 9.65 11.21 -5.63
C ARG A 94 8.59 10.37 -4.92
N GLN A 95 7.38 10.93 -4.72
CA GLN A 95 6.28 10.18 -4.13
C GLN A 95 5.86 8.98 -4.99
N ALA A 96 5.89 9.11 -6.32
CA ALA A 96 5.63 8.00 -7.22
C ALA A 96 6.67 6.88 -7.07
N GLN A 97 7.96 7.23 -7.07
CA GLN A 97 9.07 6.29 -6.91
C GLN A 97 9.05 5.58 -5.56
N ASP A 98 8.80 6.32 -4.49
CA ASP A 98 8.73 5.78 -3.13
C ASP A 98 7.53 4.82 -3.00
N PHE A 99 6.36 5.17 -3.55
CA PHE A 99 5.21 4.27 -3.56
C PHE A 99 5.46 3.03 -4.43
N THR A 100 6.09 3.16 -5.60
CA THR A 100 6.55 2.02 -6.40
C THR A 100 7.45 1.10 -5.58
N THR A 101 8.39 1.66 -4.83
CA THR A 101 9.28 0.91 -3.93
C THR A 101 8.48 0.15 -2.87
N SER A 102 7.52 0.80 -2.20
CA SER A 102 6.66 0.14 -1.21
C SER A 102 5.83 -1.00 -1.81
N ILE A 103 5.33 -0.86 -3.04
CA ILE A 103 4.62 -1.92 -3.77
C ILE A 103 5.55 -3.11 -4.03
N ILE A 104 6.76 -2.87 -4.53
CA ILE A 104 7.74 -3.93 -4.83
C ILE A 104 8.14 -4.66 -3.56
N ARG A 105 8.47 -3.96 -2.47
CA ARG A 105 8.83 -4.57 -1.19
C ARG A 105 7.70 -5.41 -0.61
N THR A 106 6.47 -4.91 -0.70
CA THR A 106 5.29 -5.66 -0.27
C THR A 106 5.06 -6.90 -1.17
N TRP A 107 5.36 -6.80 -2.46
CA TRP A 107 5.29 -7.92 -3.39
C TRP A 107 6.34 -9.00 -3.13
N GLU A 108 7.53 -8.63 -2.69
CA GLU A 108 8.61 -9.57 -2.31
C GLU A 108 8.20 -10.47 -1.14
N LEU A 109 7.38 -9.99 -0.21
CA LEU A 109 6.87 -10.77 0.93
C LEU A 109 6.12 -12.05 0.51
N ARG A 110 5.62 -12.15 -0.73
CA ARG A 110 5.00 -13.38 -1.26
C ARG A 110 5.94 -14.60 -1.23
N LYS A 111 7.24 -14.35 -1.20
CA LYS A 111 8.31 -15.37 -1.20
C LYS A 111 8.56 -15.94 0.19
N MET A 112 7.94 -15.39 1.24
CA MET A 112 8.03 -15.93 2.59
C MET A 112 7.56 -17.38 2.64
N GLU A 113 8.28 -18.20 3.39
CA GLU A 113 7.93 -19.59 3.65
C GLU A 113 6.67 -19.68 4.53
N GLY A 114 5.92 -20.79 4.39
CA GLY A 114 4.72 -21.03 5.19
C GLY A 114 3.48 -20.20 4.79
N LEU A 115 3.58 -19.31 3.80
CA LEU A 115 2.40 -18.58 3.32
C LEU A 115 1.44 -19.50 2.56
N SER A 116 0.21 -19.61 3.05
CA SER A 116 -0.85 -20.37 2.39
C SER A 116 -1.25 -19.76 1.04
N PRO A 117 -1.84 -20.54 0.11
CA PRO A 117 -2.35 -20.02 -1.15
C PRO A 117 -3.35 -18.88 -1.00
N ASP A 118 -4.18 -18.92 0.05
CA ASP A 118 -5.19 -17.89 0.33
C ASP A 118 -4.55 -16.56 0.73
N ILE A 119 -3.49 -16.61 1.54
CA ILE A 119 -2.71 -15.42 1.91
C ILE A 119 -2.11 -14.80 0.65
N LYS A 120 -1.45 -15.61 -0.19
CA LYS A 120 -0.84 -15.14 -1.44
C LYS A 120 -1.88 -14.54 -2.40
N SER A 121 -3.07 -15.14 -2.48
CA SER A 121 -4.20 -14.62 -3.26
C SER A 121 -4.67 -13.26 -2.74
N THR A 122 -4.87 -13.15 -1.42
CA THR A 122 -5.27 -11.89 -0.75
C THR A 122 -4.23 -10.80 -0.94
N MET A 123 -2.93 -11.12 -0.83
CA MET A 123 -1.84 -10.18 -1.07
C MET A 123 -1.89 -9.62 -2.48
N LYS A 124 -2.02 -10.48 -3.50
CA LYS A 124 -2.10 -10.01 -4.89
C LYS A 124 -3.32 -9.10 -5.12
N LYS A 125 -4.48 -9.38 -4.50
CA LYS A 125 -5.68 -8.53 -4.58
C LYS A 125 -5.43 -7.15 -3.97
N LYS A 126 -4.81 -7.10 -2.78
CA LYS A 126 -4.50 -5.83 -2.10
C LYS A 126 -3.42 -5.04 -2.84
N LEU A 127 -2.37 -5.70 -3.34
CA LEU A 127 -1.35 -5.07 -4.18
C LEU A 127 -1.92 -4.46 -5.46
N TYR A 128 -2.90 -5.11 -6.10
CA TYR A 128 -3.61 -4.49 -7.21
C TYR A 128 -4.30 -3.18 -6.81
N ALA A 129 -4.93 -3.13 -5.63
CA ALA A 129 -5.52 -1.89 -5.14
C ALA A 129 -4.46 -0.80 -4.87
N TYR A 130 -3.25 -1.18 -4.46
CA TYR A 130 -2.15 -0.24 -4.19
C TYR A 130 -1.65 0.35 -5.51
N TYR A 131 -1.45 -0.51 -6.50
CA TYR A 131 -1.14 -0.15 -7.87
C TYR A 131 -2.20 0.77 -8.48
N ALA A 132 -3.49 0.44 -8.37
CA ALA A 132 -4.58 1.26 -8.88
C ALA A 132 -4.64 2.64 -8.19
N SER A 133 -4.36 2.69 -6.88
CA SER A 133 -4.26 3.95 -6.12
C SER A 133 -3.10 4.81 -6.59
N LEU A 134 -1.93 4.22 -6.86
CA LEU A 134 -0.78 4.91 -7.43
C LEU A 134 -1.10 5.46 -8.83
N LEU A 135 -1.67 4.64 -9.73
CA LEU A 135 -2.10 5.11 -11.05
C LEU A 135 -3.08 6.27 -10.96
N TYR A 136 -4.08 6.18 -10.07
CA TYR A 136 -5.03 7.27 -9.86
C TYR A 136 -4.32 8.56 -9.42
N ARG A 137 -3.37 8.48 -8.49
CA ARG A 137 -2.59 9.64 -8.04
C ARG A 137 -1.77 10.24 -9.19
N ILE A 138 -1.12 9.40 -10.00
CA ILE A 138 -0.38 9.88 -11.17
C ILE A 138 -1.32 10.62 -12.12
N LEU A 139 -2.44 10.01 -12.52
CA LEU A 139 -3.32 10.58 -13.54
C LEU A 139 -4.11 11.81 -13.09
N TYR A 140 -4.49 11.89 -11.81
CA TYR A 140 -5.42 12.91 -11.32
C TYR A 140 -4.82 13.88 -10.30
N LYS A 141 -3.61 13.63 -9.78
CA LYS A 141 -2.92 14.49 -8.80
C LYS A 141 -1.57 15.02 -9.29
N THR A 142 -1.11 14.60 -10.47
CA THR A 142 0.02 15.21 -11.17
C THR A 142 -0.48 16.19 -12.23
N ASN A 143 0.07 17.39 -12.27
CA ASN A 143 -0.41 18.46 -13.16
C ASN A 143 0.22 18.42 -14.57
N ASP A 144 1.40 17.82 -14.72
CA ASP A 144 2.13 17.73 -15.99
C ASP A 144 2.03 16.32 -16.60
N SER A 145 1.56 16.24 -17.85
CA SER A 145 1.48 15.00 -18.62
C SER A 145 2.85 14.36 -18.87
N THR A 146 3.92 15.15 -18.97
CA THR A 146 5.28 14.61 -19.18
C THR A 146 5.75 13.89 -17.91
N GLU A 147 5.54 14.48 -16.74
CA GLU A 147 5.76 13.82 -15.46
C GLU A 147 4.90 12.56 -15.30
N GLN A 148 3.61 12.60 -15.70
CA GLN A 148 2.75 11.41 -15.68
C GLN A 148 3.35 10.26 -16.48
N ILE A 149 3.83 10.53 -17.72
CA ILE A 149 4.48 9.51 -18.56
C ILE A 149 5.69 8.92 -17.82
N ARG A 150 6.56 9.76 -17.27
CA ARG A 150 7.76 9.31 -16.55
C ARG A 150 7.43 8.45 -15.33
N MET A 151 6.40 8.82 -14.56
CA MET A 151 5.96 8.06 -13.39
C MET A 151 5.40 6.68 -13.78
N VAL A 152 4.56 6.61 -14.82
CA VAL A 152 3.99 5.35 -15.30
C VAL A 152 5.09 4.45 -15.89
N GLU A 153 6.02 5.02 -16.68
CA GLU A 153 7.16 4.28 -17.23
C GLU A 153 8.08 3.75 -16.11
N TYR A 154 8.29 4.52 -15.04
CA TYR A 154 9.06 4.08 -13.88
C TYR A 154 8.40 2.90 -13.17
N LEU A 155 7.09 2.98 -12.90
CA LEU A 155 6.33 1.87 -12.31
C LEU A 155 6.41 0.62 -13.18
N TRP A 156 6.33 0.78 -14.51
CA TRP A 156 6.36 -0.34 -15.46
C TRP A 156 7.71 -1.04 -15.48
N ARG A 157 8.81 -0.29 -15.48
CA ARG A 157 10.16 -0.87 -15.46
C ARG A 157 10.48 -1.60 -14.18
N ASN A 158 10.03 -1.08 -13.03
CA ASN A 158 10.45 -1.59 -11.72
C ASN A 158 9.48 -2.63 -11.13
N ALA A 159 8.23 -2.69 -11.58
CA ALA A 159 7.21 -3.64 -11.10
C ALA A 159 6.62 -4.48 -12.24
N SER A 160 7.43 -4.82 -13.26
CA SER A 160 7.02 -5.61 -14.43
C SER A 160 6.67 -7.06 -14.09
N ASP A 161 7.18 -7.59 -12.99
CA ASP A 161 6.87 -8.94 -12.49
C ASP A 161 5.58 -9.00 -11.65
N LEU A 162 4.95 -7.85 -11.40
CA LEU A 162 3.65 -7.80 -10.75
C LEU A 162 2.65 -8.47 -11.71
N ILE A 163 1.89 -9.46 -11.22
CA ILE A 163 0.82 -10.10 -12.01
C ILE A 163 -0.45 -10.05 -11.17
N CYS A 164 -1.37 -9.17 -11.55
CA CYS A 164 -2.66 -9.01 -10.89
C CYS A 164 -3.77 -9.55 -11.80
N SER A 165 -4.39 -10.66 -11.42
CA SER A 165 -5.30 -11.41 -12.30
C SER A 165 -6.60 -11.82 -11.60
N PHE A 166 -7.46 -10.87 -11.20
CA PHE A 166 -8.72 -11.20 -10.51
C PHE A 166 -9.99 -11.05 -11.36
N SER A 167 -10.09 -10.05 -12.23
CA SER A 167 -11.24 -9.88 -13.13
C SER A 167 -10.83 -9.56 -14.56
N PHE A 168 -11.72 -9.76 -15.53
CA PHE A 168 -11.46 -9.42 -16.93
C PHE A 168 -11.06 -7.94 -17.09
N ARG A 169 -11.73 -7.03 -16.39
CA ARG A 169 -11.39 -5.59 -16.39
C ARG A 169 -9.99 -5.32 -15.85
N GLN A 170 -9.59 -6.00 -14.77
CA GLN A 170 -8.27 -5.83 -14.19
C GLN A 170 -7.19 -6.43 -15.09
N LYS A 171 -7.43 -7.62 -15.66
CA LYS A 171 -6.55 -8.24 -16.65
C LYS A 171 -6.39 -7.33 -17.87
N LEU A 172 -7.47 -6.78 -18.40
CA LEU A 172 -7.43 -5.85 -19.54
C LEU A 172 -6.65 -4.58 -19.19
N GLY A 173 -6.95 -3.94 -18.05
CA GLY A 173 -6.19 -2.77 -17.60
C GLY A 173 -4.69 -3.07 -17.43
N PHE A 174 -4.37 -4.23 -16.88
CA PHE A 174 -2.99 -4.66 -16.72
C PHE A 174 -2.28 -4.96 -18.05
N VAL A 175 -2.99 -5.57 -19.00
CA VAL A 175 -2.52 -5.83 -20.36
C VAL A 175 -2.27 -4.52 -21.11
N VAL A 176 -3.22 -3.58 -21.08
CA VAL A 176 -3.03 -2.25 -21.68
C VAL A 176 -1.82 -1.56 -21.08
N TYR A 177 -1.60 -1.71 -19.77
CA TYR A 177 -0.46 -1.10 -19.09
C TYR A 177 0.86 -1.75 -19.52
N HIS A 178 0.88 -3.06 -19.74
CA HIS A 178 2.07 -3.76 -20.23
C HIS A 178 2.36 -3.53 -21.71
N LEU A 179 1.33 -3.32 -22.54
CA LEU A 179 1.47 -3.11 -23.98
C LEU A 179 1.80 -1.66 -24.33
N SER A 180 1.14 -0.70 -23.69
CA SER A 180 1.41 0.72 -23.90
C SER A 180 0.96 1.52 -22.68
N PRO A 181 1.88 1.76 -21.72
CA PRO A 181 1.59 2.54 -20.53
C PRO A 181 1.10 3.96 -20.84
N ARG A 182 1.44 4.49 -22.03
CA ARG A 182 1.03 5.80 -22.53
C ARG A 182 -0.47 5.90 -22.84
N LEU A 183 -1.15 4.78 -23.09
CA LEU A 183 -2.60 4.77 -23.32
C LEU A 183 -3.42 5.12 -22.07
N PHE A 184 -2.81 5.09 -20.88
CA PHE A 184 -3.46 5.52 -19.62
C PHE A 184 -3.50 7.02 -19.44
N ILE A 185 -2.68 7.75 -20.19
CA ILE A 185 -2.55 9.20 -20.02
C ILE A 185 -3.54 9.84 -20.98
N PRO A 186 -4.59 10.51 -20.46
CA PRO A 186 -5.51 11.22 -21.33
C PRO A 186 -4.73 12.23 -22.15
N ALA A 187 -5.10 12.40 -23.42
CA ALA A 187 -4.47 13.39 -24.29
C ALA A 187 -4.41 14.74 -23.55
N PRO A 188 -3.30 15.49 -23.66
CA PRO A 188 -3.09 16.69 -22.87
C PRO A 188 -4.32 17.61 -22.90
N LYS A 189 -4.68 18.23 -21.77
CA LYS A 189 -5.91 19.06 -21.69
C LYS A 189 -5.98 20.18 -22.72
N TRP A 190 -4.85 20.59 -23.33
CA TRP A 190 -4.81 21.54 -24.44
C TRP A 190 -5.28 20.96 -25.78
N ALA A 191 -5.21 19.64 -25.97
CA ALA A 191 -5.62 18.95 -27.19
C ALA A 191 -7.14 18.89 -27.39
N TRP A 192 -7.92 19.21 -26.35
CA TRP A 192 -9.39 19.23 -26.36
C TRP A 192 -9.98 20.65 -26.41
N LYS A 193 -9.15 21.68 -26.67
CA LYS A 193 -9.56 23.09 -26.78
C LYS A 193 -9.80 23.54 -28.23
N HIS A 194 -10.20 22.62 -29.12
CA HIS A 194 -10.56 22.92 -30.51
C HIS A 194 -12.01 22.52 -30.78
#